data_AF-A0A932E484-F1
#
_entry.id   AF-A0A932E484-F1
#
_cell.length_a   1.000
_cell.length_b   1.000
_cell.length_c   1.000
_cell.angle_alpha   90.00
_cell.angle_beta   90.00
_cell.angle_gamma   90.00
#
_symmetry.space_group_name_H-M   'P 1'
#
loop_
_entity.id
_entity.type
_entity.pdbx_description
1 polymer ?
#
loop_
_entity_poly.entity_id
_entity_poly.type
_entity_poly.pdbx_seq_one_letter_code
_entity_poly.pdbx_strand_id
1 'polypeptide(L)'
;PAALKWRLGEMEQRYQIFAKVNVRNISGFNNRKKDKSEPLPPEQTELAGVAEEIEIPERLPYIVAIIDELADLMMIAPAEIETSIARLAQLARAAGIHIIIATQRPSVNVITGVIKANLPARIAFQVASQVDSRTILDGKGAETLIGRGDMLFTPPGTSKVVRAQGAFVADEEIQSIVEFPKRKGPPQYAQSVQQQIDRAAREDDEEGGDGEDGDLGDDEELFQQAFEVLRSTRRASTSMLQRRLRIGYNRAARIVEIMEEKGIVGPENGSSPREILVDLDTYQP
;
A
#
# COMPACT_ATOMS: atom_id res chain seq x y z
N PRO A 1 2.58 -0.55 1.73
CA PRO A 1 2.68 -1.78 0.89
C PRO A 1 1.31 -2.21 0.33
N ALA A 2 0.36 -2.58 1.20
CA ALA A 2 -0.97 -3.06 0.82
C ALA A 2 -1.77 -2.14 -0.13
N ALA A 3 -1.73 -0.82 0.05
CA ALA A 3 -2.39 0.12 -0.86
C ALA A 3 -1.80 0.15 -2.29
N LEU A 4 -0.55 -0.28 -2.49
CA LEU A 4 0.03 -0.45 -3.83
C LEU A 4 -0.38 -1.79 -4.43
N LYS A 5 -0.43 -2.86 -3.63
CA LYS A 5 -0.97 -4.16 -4.04
C LYS A 5 -2.43 -4.05 -4.49
N TRP A 6 -3.27 -3.36 -3.73
CA TRP A 6 -4.66 -3.10 -4.12
C TRP A 6 -4.75 -2.42 -5.50
N ARG A 7 -3.88 -1.44 -5.77
CA ARG A 7 -3.86 -0.74 -7.07
C ARG A 7 -3.46 -1.68 -8.22
N LEU A 8 -2.62 -2.68 -7.96
CA LEU A 8 -2.31 -3.71 -8.95
C LEU A 8 -3.55 -4.57 -9.24
N GLY A 9 -4.29 -4.97 -8.21
CA GLY A 9 -5.56 -5.69 -8.38
C GLY A 9 -6.60 -4.87 -9.16
N GLU A 10 -6.81 -3.61 -8.78
CA GLU A 10 -7.70 -2.69 -9.51
C GLU A 10 -7.26 -2.50 -10.97
N MET A 11 -5.95 -2.42 -11.22
CA MET A 11 -5.41 -2.34 -12.59
C MET A 11 -5.75 -3.60 -13.40
N GLU A 12 -5.55 -4.79 -12.84
CA GLU A 12 -5.88 -6.06 -13.49
C GLU A 12 -7.38 -6.20 -13.76
N GLN A 13 -8.22 -5.86 -12.77
CA GLN A 13 -9.67 -5.86 -12.91
C GLN A 13 -10.11 -4.93 -14.05
N ARG A 14 -9.54 -3.72 -14.16
CA ARG A 14 -9.84 -2.80 -15.27
C ARG A 14 -9.46 -3.39 -16.62
N TYR A 15 -8.33 -4.09 -16.72
CA TYR A 15 -7.94 -4.76 -17.96
C TYR A 15 -8.90 -5.88 -18.35
N GLN A 16 -9.39 -6.67 -17.38
CA GLN A 16 -10.41 -7.68 -17.64
C GLN A 16 -11.73 -7.04 -18.12
N ILE A 17 -12.16 -5.94 -17.50
CA ILE A 17 -13.32 -5.16 -17.92
C ILE A 17 -13.12 -4.64 -19.35
N PHE A 18 -11.95 -4.09 -19.66
CA PHE A 18 -11.63 -3.58 -21.00
C PHE A 18 -11.65 -4.67 -22.06
N ALA A 19 -11.14 -5.86 -21.74
CA ALA A 19 -11.19 -7.02 -22.62
C ALA A 19 -12.63 -7.46 -22.91
N LYS A 20 -13.49 -7.54 -21.87
CA LYS A 20 -14.91 -7.91 -22.01
C LYS A 20 -15.69 -6.96 -22.92
N VAL A 21 -15.42 -5.66 -22.84
CA VAL A 21 -16.09 -4.64 -23.68
C VAL A 21 -15.31 -4.24 -24.94
N ASN A 22 -14.25 -4.98 -25.27
CA ASN A 22 -13.38 -4.78 -26.44
C ASN A 22 -12.85 -3.34 -26.61
N VAL A 23 -12.38 -2.74 -25.52
CA VAL A 23 -11.69 -1.43 -25.52
C VAL A 23 -10.24 -1.59 -25.05
N ARG A 24 -9.38 -0.63 -25.40
CA ARG A 24 -7.94 -0.70 -25.08
C ARG A 24 -7.52 0.12 -23.86
N ASN A 25 -8.34 1.07 -23.43
CA ASN A 25 -7.99 1.99 -22.35
C ASN A 25 -9.24 2.63 -21.73
N ILE A 26 -9.05 3.30 -20.59
CA ILE A 26 -10.09 3.97 -19.83
C ILE A 26 -10.85 5.03 -20.63
N SER A 27 -10.19 5.76 -21.54
CA SER A 27 -10.87 6.75 -22.37
C SER A 27 -11.83 6.07 -23.36
N GLY A 28 -11.39 4.96 -23.96
CA GLY A 28 -12.24 4.11 -24.80
C GLY A 28 -13.40 3.52 -24.02
N PHE A 29 -13.13 3.03 -22.80
CA PHE A 29 -14.17 2.51 -21.91
C PHE A 29 -15.23 3.56 -21.57
N ASN A 30 -14.81 4.74 -21.14
CA ASN A 30 -15.71 5.81 -20.70
C ASN A 30 -16.50 6.46 -21.84
N ASN A 31 -15.98 6.40 -23.07
CA ASN A 31 -16.64 6.93 -24.26
C ASN A 31 -17.31 5.85 -25.11
N ARG A 32 -17.36 4.58 -24.65
CA ARG A 32 -17.99 3.49 -25.39
C ARG A 32 -19.48 3.75 -25.54
N LYS A 33 -20.06 3.29 -26.65
CA LYS A 33 -21.51 3.19 -26.76
C LYS A 33 -21.97 2.19 -25.71
N LYS A 34 -22.77 2.66 -24.76
CA LYS A 34 -23.46 1.80 -23.81
C LYS A 34 -24.57 1.12 -24.60
N ASP A 35 -24.31 -0.04 -25.20
CA ASP A 35 -25.42 -0.91 -25.56
C ASP A 35 -26.17 -1.15 -24.26
N LYS A 36 -27.47 -0.84 -24.26
CA LYS A 36 -28.34 -1.23 -23.14
C LYS A 36 -28.17 -2.73 -23.02
N SER A 37 -27.48 -3.18 -21.99
CA SER A 37 -27.47 -4.59 -21.63
C SER A 37 -28.92 -4.98 -21.39
N GLU A 38 -29.56 -5.62 -22.37
CA GLU A 38 -30.74 -6.41 -22.08
C GLU A 38 -30.32 -7.44 -21.04
N PRO A 39 -31.11 -7.64 -19.97
CA PRO A 39 -30.82 -8.70 -19.01
C PRO A 39 -30.71 -10.01 -19.78
N LEU A 40 -29.62 -10.75 -19.58
CA LEU A 40 -29.49 -12.09 -20.13
C LEU A 40 -30.68 -12.94 -19.63
N PRO A 41 -31.34 -13.72 -20.51
CA PRO A 41 -32.38 -14.64 -20.10
C PRO A 41 -31.83 -15.62 -19.05
N PRO A 42 -32.60 -15.95 -17.99
CA PRO A 42 -32.12 -16.74 -16.85
C PRO A 42 -31.56 -18.12 -17.22
N GLU A 43 -31.96 -18.69 -18.36
CA GLU A 43 -31.51 -20.00 -18.83
C GLU A 43 -30.06 -20.06 -19.35
N GLN A 44 -29.41 -18.93 -19.66
CA GLN A 44 -28.00 -18.92 -20.12
C GLN A 44 -26.99 -18.80 -18.98
N THR A 45 -27.46 -18.60 -17.74
CA THR A 45 -26.63 -18.45 -16.54
C THR A 45 -26.11 -19.79 -15.99
N GLU A 46 -26.76 -20.90 -16.33
CA GLU A 46 -26.45 -22.22 -15.74
C GLU A 46 -25.37 -23.03 -16.49
N LEU A 47 -25.03 -22.65 -17.73
CA LEU A 47 -24.12 -23.41 -18.61
C LEU A 47 -22.69 -22.85 -18.72
N ALA A 48 -22.43 -21.67 -18.17
CA ALA A 48 -21.09 -21.08 -18.12
C ALA A 48 -20.45 -21.37 -16.76
N GLY A 49 -19.67 -22.43 -16.69
CA GLY A 49 -18.89 -22.77 -15.49
C GLY A 49 -18.09 -21.57 -14.98
N VAL A 50 -18.41 -21.14 -13.76
CA VAL A 50 -17.63 -20.29 -12.83
C VAL A 50 -16.67 -19.29 -13.49
N ALA A 51 -17.15 -18.51 -14.45
CA ALA A 51 -16.51 -17.25 -14.78
C ALA A 51 -17.21 -16.22 -13.91
N GLU A 52 -16.57 -15.75 -12.84
CA GLU A 52 -17.11 -14.67 -12.01
C GLU A 52 -17.71 -13.58 -12.93
N GLU A 53 -19.00 -13.30 -12.74
CA GLU A 53 -19.68 -12.23 -13.45
C GLU A 53 -19.07 -10.92 -13.00
N ILE A 54 -17.98 -10.51 -13.68
CA ILE A 54 -17.37 -9.20 -13.46
C ILE A 54 -18.43 -8.15 -13.80
N GLU A 55 -19.00 -7.52 -12.79
CA GLU A 55 -19.94 -6.42 -12.93
C GLU A 55 -19.26 -5.27 -13.69
N ILE A 56 -19.85 -4.87 -14.82
CA ILE A 56 -19.25 -3.86 -15.70
C ILE A 56 -19.83 -2.50 -15.33
N PRO A 57 -19.05 -1.59 -14.72
CA PRO A 57 -19.56 -0.29 -14.32
C PRO A 57 -19.88 0.59 -15.54
N GLU A 58 -20.79 1.55 -15.33
CA GLU A 58 -21.13 2.54 -16.35
C GLU A 58 -19.95 3.41 -16.76
N ARG A 59 -19.09 3.76 -15.79
CA ARG A 59 -17.93 4.62 -15.98
C ARG A 59 -16.86 4.28 -14.95
N LEU A 60 -15.60 4.33 -15.34
CA LEU A 60 -14.46 4.17 -14.45
C LEU A 60 -13.78 5.53 -14.19
N PRO A 61 -13.53 5.90 -12.91
CA PRO A 61 -12.79 7.12 -12.60
C PRO A 61 -11.29 6.94 -12.86
N TYR A 62 -10.59 8.04 -13.16
CA TYR A 62 -9.14 8.05 -13.06
C TYR A 62 -8.74 7.98 -11.59
N ILE A 63 -7.69 7.20 -11.29
CA ILE A 63 -7.13 7.09 -9.93
C ILE A 63 -5.76 7.76 -9.94
N VAL A 64 -5.54 8.66 -8.98
CA VAL A 64 -4.22 9.27 -8.74
C VAL A 64 -3.73 8.81 -7.36
N ALA A 65 -2.62 8.09 -7.35
CA ALA A 65 -1.93 7.69 -6.13
C ALA A 65 -0.84 8.71 -5.81
N ILE A 66 -0.87 9.27 -4.60
CA ILE A 66 0.14 10.23 -4.14
C ILE A 66 0.90 9.59 -2.98
N ILE A 67 2.23 9.54 -3.11
CA ILE A 67 3.16 9.12 -2.06
C ILE A 67 4.00 10.34 -1.73
N ASP A 68 3.80 10.91 -0.54
CA ASP A 68 4.49 12.14 -0.13
C ASP A 68 5.96 11.90 0.25
N GLU A 69 6.26 10.73 0.81
CA GLU A 69 7.63 10.33 1.17
C GLU A 69 7.87 8.85 0.81
N LEU A 70 8.51 8.61 -0.33
CA LEU A 70 8.88 7.26 -0.77
C LEU A 70 9.88 6.60 0.18
N ALA A 71 10.78 7.38 0.79
CA ALA A 71 11.86 6.81 1.60
C ALA A 71 11.32 5.99 2.79
N ASP A 72 10.21 6.42 3.38
CA ASP A 72 9.59 5.71 4.50
C ASP A 72 9.04 4.35 4.09
N LEU A 73 8.48 4.25 2.88
CA LEU A 73 8.04 2.96 2.33
C LEU A 73 9.24 2.06 1.98
N MET A 74 10.30 2.62 1.41
CA MET A 74 11.52 1.89 1.06
C MET A 74 12.29 1.38 2.28
N MET A 75 12.17 2.05 3.43
CA MET A 75 12.78 1.59 4.68
C MET A 75 12.08 0.35 5.27
N ILE A 76 10.80 0.15 4.96
CA ILE A 76 10.01 -0.96 5.49
C ILE A 76 10.11 -2.19 4.58
N ALA A 77 9.82 -2.02 3.29
CA ALA A 77 9.73 -3.13 2.34
C ALA A 77 10.24 -2.74 0.93
N PRO A 78 11.56 -2.56 0.74
CA PRO A 78 12.10 -2.00 -0.50
C PRO A 78 11.78 -2.83 -1.75
N ALA A 79 11.90 -4.16 -1.68
CA ALA A 79 11.68 -5.05 -2.82
C ALA A 79 10.23 -5.03 -3.32
N GLU A 80 9.27 -5.11 -2.41
CA GLU A 80 7.84 -5.07 -2.74
C GLU A 80 7.41 -3.73 -3.30
N ILE A 81 7.88 -2.63 -2.70
CA ILE A 81 7.55 -1.28 -3.13
C ILE A 81 8.13 -1.02 -4.52
N GLU A 82 9.38 -1.40 -4.76
CA GLU A 82 10.02 -1.26 -6.07
C GLU A 82 9.28 -2.07 -7.15
N THR A 83 8.96 -3.32 -6.87
CA THR A 83 8.22 -4.20 -7.78
C THR A 83 6.84 -3.64 -8.09
N SER A 84 6.13 -3.15 -7.06
CA SER A 84 4.79 -2.58 -7.21
C SER A 84 4.80 -1.30 -8.04
N ILE A 85 5.75 -0.40 -7.77
CA ILE A 85 5.90 0.85 -8.52
C ILE A 85 6.27 0.55 -9.97
N ALA A 86 7.21 -0.37 -10.21
CA ALA A 86 7.60 -0.77 -11.56
C ALA A 86 6.41 -1.30 -12.35
N ARG A 87 5.65 -2.24 -11.77
CA ARG A 87 4.51 -2.89 -12.43
C ARG A 87 3.37 -1.89 -12.70
N LEU A 88 3.06 -1.02 -11.73
CA LEU A 88 2.09 0.05 -11.95
C LEU A 88 2.58 1.01 -13.04
N ALA A 89 3.80 1.51 -12.97
CA ALA A 89 4.28 2.49 -13.94
C ALA A 89 4.32 1.95 -15.39
N GLN A 90 4.55 0.64 -15.57
CA GLN A 90 4.53 -0.02 -16.89
C GLN A 90 3.12 -0.16 -17.46
N LEU A 91 2.13 -0.55 -16.64
CA LEU A 91 0.83 -1.03 -17.13
C LEU A 91 -0.34 -0.11 -16.77
N ALA A 92 -0.20 0.78 -15.79
CA ALA A 92 -1.31 1.56 -15.25
C ALA A 92 -1.86 2.64 -16.21
N ARG A 93 -1.06 3.10 -17.18
CA ARG A 93 -1.41 4.21 -18.07
C ARG A 93 -2.74 3.97 -18.81
N ALA A 94 -2.93 2.80 -19.40
CA ALA A 94 -4.16 2.49 -20.13
C ALA A 94 -5.34 2.24 -19.17
N ALA A 95 -5.06 1.74 -17.96
CA ALA A 95 -6.03 1.57 -16.87
C ALA A 95 -6.50 2.90 -16.24
N GLY A 96 -5.85 4.02 -16.56
CA GLY A 96 -6.17 5.33 -15.99
C GLY A 96 -5.77 5.48 -14.53
N ILE A 97 -4.73 4.75 -14.13
CA ILE A 97 -4.13 4.85 -12.80
C ILE A 97 -2.79 5.58 -12.97
N HIS A 98 -2.60 6.65 -12.19
CA HIS A 98 -1.41 7.51 -12.25
C HIS A 98 -0.79 7.59 -10.86
N ILE A 99 0.53 7.74 -10.81
CA ILE A 99 1.27 7.82 -9.55
C ILE A 99 2.08 9.10 -9.53
N ILE A 100 2.02 9.80 -8.39
CA ILE A 100 2.88 10.91 -8.03
C ILE A 100 3.67 10.46 -6.81
N ILE A 101 4.99 10.49 -6.92
CA ILE A 101 5.90 10.14 -5.84
C ILE A 101 6.77 11.35 -5.52
N ALA A 102 6.83 11.68 -4.24
CA ALA A 102 7.72 12.66 -3.66
C ALA A 102 8.64 12.00 -2.62
N THR A 103 9.79 12.63 -2.39
CA THR A 103 10.73 12.27 -1.34
C THR A 103 11.64 13.45 -1.06
N GLN A 104 12.01 13.63 0.21
CA GLN A 104 13.04 14.59 0.61
C GLN A 104 14.44 13.95 0.68
N ARG A 105 14.55 12.63 0.47
CA ARG A 105 15.80 11.86 0.59
C ARG A 105 16.21 11.30 -0.78
N PRO A 106 16.77 12.13 -1.68
CA PRO A 106 17.16 11.73 -3.04
C PRO A 106 18.45 10.90 -3.06
N SER A 107 18.41 9.73 -2.44
CA SER A 107 19.50 8.75 -2.43
C SER A 107 19.26 7.60 -3.41
N VAL A 108 20.32 6.93 -3.85
CA VAL A 108 20.26 5.79 -4.77
C VAL A 108 19.46 4.62 -4.18
N ASN A 109 19.41 4.50 -2.85
CA ASN A 109 18.64 3.47 -2.14
C ASN A 109 17.13 3.75 -2.14
N VAL A 110 16.73 5.00 -2.33
CA VAL A 110 15.31 5.40 -2.38
C VAL A 110 14.85 5.52 -3.83
N ILE A 111 15.61 6.24 -4.66
CA ILE A 111 15.34 6.43 -6.08
C ILE A 111 16.22 5.46 -6.88
N THR A 112 15.85 4.18 -6.83
CA THR A 112 16.62 3.10 -7.44
C THR A 112 16.57 3.16 -8.97
N GLY A 113 17.45 2.40 -9.63
CA GLY A 113 17.46 2.32 -11.10
C GLY A 113 16.13 1.84 -11.68
N VAL A 114 15.45 0.90 -11.01
CA VAL A 114 14.14 0.38 -11.44
C VAL A 114 13.06 1.44 -11.34
N ILE A 115 13.03 2.22 -10.26
CA ILE A 115 12.10 3.36 -10.12
C ILE A 115 12.33 4.35 -11.26
N LYS A 116 13.58 4.73 -11.51
CA LYS A 116 13.94 5.69 -12.59
C LYS A 116 13.58 5.18 -13.98
N ALA A 117 13.76 3.88 -14.24
CA ALA A 117 13.46 3.29 -15.54
C ALA A 117 11.97 3.34 -15.89
N ASN A 118 11.09 3.31 -14.88
CA ASN A 118 9.65 3.28 -15.08
C ASN A 118 8.95 4.64 -14.89
N LEU A 119 9.62 5.61 -14.25
CA LEU A 119 9.11 6.98 -14.04
C LEU A 119 9.92 8.00 -14.85
N PRO A 120 9.57 8.23 -16.13
CA PRO A 120 10.35 9.09 -17.03
C PRO A 120 10.14 10.59 -16.82
N ALA A 121 9.01 10.99 -16.23
CA ALA A 121 8.73 12.40 -15.92
C ALA A 121 9.24 12.70 -14.51
N ARG A 122 10.13 13.70 -14.37
CA ARG A 122 10.80 13.99 -13.09
C ARG A 122 10.87 15.47 -12.81
N ILE A 123 10.65 15.84 -11.55
CA ILE A 123 10.78 17.19 -11.04
C ILE A 123 11.80 17.15 -9.90
N ALA A 124 12.78 18.05 -9.93
CA ALA A 124 13.69 18.29 -8.82
C ALA A 124 13.58 19.74 -8.37
N PHE A 125 13.27 19.94 -7.10
CA PHE A 125 13.49 21.22 -6.41
C PHE A 125 14.95 21.33 -5.97
N GLN A 126 15.29 22.40 -5.26
CA GLN A 126 16.63 22.59 -4.72
C GLN A 126 17.07 21.37 -3.88
N VAL A 127 18.26 20.86 -4.19
CA VAL A 127 18.92 19.76 -3.46
C VAL A 127 20.27 20.21 -2.92
N ALA A 128 20.81 19.46 -1.96
CA ALA A 128 22.04 19.83 -1.29
C ALA A 128 23.30 19.65 -2.16
N SER A 129 23.31 18.68 -3.08
CA SER A 129 24.51 18.30 -3.82
C SER A 129 24.28 17.91 -5.28
N GLN A 130 25.35 17.94 -6.07
CA GLN A 130 25.36 17.41 -7.44
C GLN A 130 25.06 15.91 -7.50
N VAL A 131 25.35 15.17 -6.43
CA VAL A 131 25.04 13.74 -6.34
C VAL A 131 23.54 13.56 -6.27
N ASP A 132 22.86 14.31 -5.42
CA ASP A 132 21.40 14.28 -5.28
C ASP A 132 20.69 14.70 -6.57
N SER A 133 21.19 15.75 -7.25
CA SER A 133 20.67 16.17 -8.55
C SER A 133 20.75 15.04 -9.57
N ARG A 134 21.87 14.32 -9.62
CA ARG A 134 22.06 13.17 -10.52
C ARG A 134 21.16 12.01 -10.15
N THR A 135 20.93 11.77 -8.86
CA THR A 135 20.00 10.74 -8.42
C THR A 135 18.59 10.98 -8.97
N ILE A 136 18.12 12.24 -9.00
CA ILE A 136 16.76 12.56 -9.48
C ILE A 136 16.71 12.70 -11.01
N LEU A 137 17.59 13.50 -11.60
CA LEU A 137 17.47 13.95 -13.00
C LEU A 137 18.40 13.22 -13.98
N ASP A 138 19.26 12.33 -13.49
CA ASP A 138 20.41 11.79 -14.24
C ASP A 138 21.36 12.90 -14.76
N GLY A 139 21.28 14.09 -14.16
CA GLY A 139 22.01 15.30 -14.56
C GLY A 139 22.25 16.24 -13.39
N LYS A 140 23.09 17.26 -13.62
CA LYS A 140 23.36 18.33 -12.65
C LYS A 140 22.37 19.49 -12.83
N GLY A 141 22.30 20.38 -11.84
CA GLY A 141 21.62 21.66 -11.92
C GLY A 141 20.67 21.92 -10.77
N ALA A 142 20.10 20.86 -10.17
CA ALA A 142 19.14 21.04 -9.07
C ALA A 142 19.82 21.61 -7.81
N GLU A 143 21.12 21.38 -7.64
CA GLU A 143 21.92 21.96 -6.56
C GLU A 143 22.13 23.48 -6.69
N THR A 144 21.89 24.04 -7.89
CA THR A 144 22.05 25.47 -8.18
C THR A 144 20.74 26.26 -8.10
N LEU A 145 19.64 25.56 -7.82
CA LEU A 145 18.34 26.20 -7.65
C LEU A 145 18.32 27.07 -6.39
N ILE A 146 17.48 28.10 -6.41
CA ILE A 146 17.41 29.10 -5.32
C ILE A 146 16.37 28.74 -4.24
N GLY A 147 15.71 27.59 -4.37
CA GLY A 147 14.64 27.15 -3.47
C GLY A 147 13.32 27.87 -3.72
N ARG A 148 12.40 27.83 -2.74
CA ARG A 148 11.10 28.54 -2.77
C ARG A 148 10.29 28.32 -4.07
N GLY A 149 10.22 27.07 -4.53
CA GLY A 149 9.49 26.68 -5.73
C GLY A 149 10.30 26.68 -7.02
N ASP A 150 11.54 27.17 -7.04
CA ASP A 150 12.44 27.01 -8.20
C ASP A 150 12.73 25.52 -8.42
N MET A 151 12.52 25.05 -9.66
CA MET A 151 12.57 23.64 -9.99
C MET A 151 13.12 23.37 -11.40
N LEU A 152 13.63 22.16 -11.58
CA LEU A 152 13.96 21.58 -12.87
C LEU A 152 12.98 20.46 -13.19
N PHE A 153 12.44 20.47 -14.41
CA PHE A 153 11.52 19.47 -14.92
C PHE A 153 12.12 18.77 -16.13
N THR A 154 12.12 17.45 -16.10
CA THR A 154 12.45 16.58 -17.25
C THR A 154 11.15 15.94 -17.75
N PRO A 155 10.65 16.37 -18.92
CA PRO A 155 9.48 15.76 -19.54
C PRO A 155 9.76 14.30 -19.96
N PRO A 156 8.73 13.44 -20.04
CA PRO A 156 8.91 12.07 -20.50
C PRO A 156 9.37 12.04 -21.97
N GLY A 157 10.31 11.15 -22.27
CA GLY A 157 10.80 10.93 -23.65
C GLY A 157 11.83 11.95 -24.15
N THR A 158 12.30 12.87 -23.30
CA THR A 158 13.40 13.79 -23.62
C THR A 158 14.42 13.84 -22.50
N SER A 159 15.69 14.12 -22.85
CA SER A 159 16.74 14.46 -21.89
C SER A 159 16.82 15.96 -21.60
N LYS A 160 15.99 16.77 -22.26
CA LYS A 160 15.98 18.22 -22.07
C LYS A 160 15.38 18.57 -20.72
N VAL A 161 16.18 19.22 -19.89
CA VAL A 161 15.74 19.80 -18.62
C VAL A 161 15.20 21.20 -18.86
N VAL A 162 14.05 21.51 -18.26
CA VAL A 162 13.40 22.82 -18.29
C VAL A 162 13.38 23.39 -16.88
N ARG A 163 13.90 24.61 -16.70
CA ARG A 163 13.76 25.33 -15.43
C ARG A 163 12.40 26.01 -15.36
N ALA A 164 11.72 25.88 -14.22
CA ALA A 164 10.40 26.45 -13.99
C ALA A 164 10.27 26.95 -12.54
N GLN A 165 9.28 27.80 -12.30
CA GLN A 165 8.94 28.31 -10.97
C GLN A 165 7.59 27.71 -10.56
N GLY A 166 7.59 27.00 -9.43
CA GLY A 166 6.39 26.48 -8.79
C GLY A 166 5.49 27.63 -8.34
N ALA A 167 4.18 27.47 -8.57
CA ALA A 167 3.18 28.39 -8.04
C ALA A 167 3.13 28.25 -6.52
N PHE A 168 3.25 29.38 -5.82
CA PHE A 168 3.04 29.43 -4.38
C PHE A 168 1.54 29.37 -4.10
N VAL A 169 1.14 28.54 -3.15
CA VAL A 169 -0.21 28.45 -2.61
C VAL A 169 -0.07 28.45 -1.10
N ALA A 170 -0.73 29.38 -0.43
CA ALA A 170 -0.71 29.47 1.02
C ALA A 170 -1.61 28.41 1.67
N ASP A 171 -1.34 28.06 2.92
CA ASP A 171 -2.11 27.05 3.67
C ASP A 171 -3.59 27.47 3.79
N GLU A 172 -3.88 28.77 3.91
CA GLU A 172 -5.24 29.29 3.94
C GLU A 172 -5.98 29.08 2.61
N GLU A 173 -5.26 29.19 1.49
CA GLU A 173 -5.81 28.93 0.15
C GLU A 173 -6.10 27.43 -0.02
N ILE A 174 -5.18 26.56 0.44
CA ILE A 174 -5.39 25.10 0.47
C ILE A 174 -6.63 24.77 1.28
N GLN A 175 -6.77 25.32 2.48
CA GLN A 175 -7.91 25.07 3.35
C GLN A 175 -9.21 25.52 2.68
N SER A 176 -9.22 26.70 2.04
CA SER A 176 -10.38 27.19 1.28
C SER A 176 -10.77 26.24 0.14
N ILE A 177 -9.78 25.72 -0.61
CA ILE A 177 -9.98 24.74 -1.68
C ILE A 177 -10.53 23.42 -1.13
N VAL A 178 -10.07 22.96 0.03
CA VAL A 178 -10.53 21.71 0.68
C VAL A 178 -11.93 21.85 1.26
N GLU A 179 -12.30 23.01 1.77
CA GLU A 179 -13.65 23.26 2.31
C GLU A 179 -14.72 23.32 1.23
N PHE A 180 -14.38 23.80 0.03
CA PHE A 180 -15.32 23.85 -1.09
C PHE A 180 -15.97 22.50 -1.46
N PRO A 181 -15.23 21.39 -1.69
CA PRO A 181 -15.81 20.09 -1.97
C PRO A 181 -16.49 19.46 -0.76
N LYS A 182 -16.02 19.70 0.48
CA LYS A 182 -16.68 19.20 1.70
C LYS A 182 -18.12 19.69 1.82
N ARG A 183 -18.42 20.91 1.35
CA ARG A 183 -19.79 21.45 1.30
C ARG A 183 -20.72 20.64 0.37
N LYS A 184 -20.17 19.92 -0.61
CA LYS A 184 -20.94 19.10 -1.55
C LYS A 184 -21.26 17.70 -1.02
N GLY A 185 -20.67 17.31 0.12
CA GLY A 185 -20.93 16.04 0.77
C GLY A 185 -19.66 15.43 1.39
N PRO A 186 -19.83 14.44 2.29
CA PRO A 186 -18.71 13.71 2.87
C PRO A 186 -18.00 12.86 1.81
N PRO A 187 -16.70 12.58 1.99
CA PRO A 187 -15.98 11.65 1.14
C PRO A 187 -16.64 10.27 1.17
N GLN A 188 -16.88 9.70 -0.01
CA GLN A 188 -17.33 8.32 -0.16
C GLN A 188 -16.11 7.41 -0.21
N TYR A 189 -15.71 6.90 0.95
CA TYR A 189 -14.66 5.88 1.01
C TYR A 189 -15.21 4.58 0.45
N ALA A 190 -14.54 4.03 -0.55
CA ALA A 190 -14.87 2.71 -1.05
C ALA A 190 -14.48 1.69 0.03
N GLN A 191 -15.44 1.28 0.86
CA GLN A 191 -15.19 0.35 1.97
C GLN A 191 -14.64 -0.99 1.47
N SER A 192 -15.01 -1.40 0.25
CA SER A 192 -14.42 -2.55 -0.44
C SER A 192 -12.90 -2.40 -0.65
N VAL A 193 -12.44 -1.18 -0.98
CA VAL A 193 -11.01 -0.87 -1.13
C VAL A 193 -10.31 -0.94 0.21
N GLN A 194 -10.90 -0.39 1.27
CA GLN A 194 -10.33 -0.49 2.61
C GLN A 194 -10.21 -1.94 3.06
N GLN A 195 -11.27 -2.75 2.89
CA GLN A 195 -11.26 -4.17 3.24
C GLN A 195 -10.27 -4.97 2.40
N GLN A 196 -10.10 -4.68 1.11
CA GLN A 196 -9.11 -5.34 0.26
C GLN A 196 -7.68 -4.92 0.61
N ILE A 197 -7.45 -3.66 1.01
CA ILE A 197 -6.17 -3.21 1.55
C ILE A 197 -5.87 -3.94 2.86
N ASP A 198 -6.85 -4.06 3.75
CA ASP A 198 -6.70 -4.77 5.02
C ASP A 198 -6.44 -6.26 4.81
N ARG A 199 -7.05 -6.89 3.78
CA ARG A 199 -6.74 -8.27 3.37
C ARG A 199 -5.34 -8.41 2.79
N ALA A 200 -4.95 -7.54 1.87
CA ALA A 200 -3.60 -7.56 1.28
C ALA A 200 -2.51 -7.34 2.34
N ALA A 201 -2.81 -6.58 3.41
CA ALA A 201 -1.92 -6.43 4.55
C ALA A 201 -1.79 -7.72 5.38
N ARG A 202 -2.86 -8.53 5.50
CA ARG A 202 -2.82 -9.84 6.17
C ARG A 202 -2.08 -10.90 5.36
N GLU A 203 -2.19 -10.85 4.04
CA GLU A 203 -1.44 -11.73 3.13
C GLU A 203 0.08 -11.43 3.18
N ASP A 204 0.48 -10.16 3.35
CA ASP A 204 1.89 -9.78 3.60
C ASP A 204 2.44 -10.37 4.90
N ASP A 205 1.60 -10.53 5.93
CA ASP A 205 1.98 -11.16 7.20
C ASP A 205 2.13 -12.69 7.09
N GLU A 206 1.53 -13.31 6.06
CA GLU A 206 1.62 -14.75 5.77
C GLU A 206 2.73 -15.08 4.75
N GLU A 207 3.03 -14.20 3.78
CA GLU A 207 4.10 -14.39 2.78
C GLU A 207 5.47 -13.82 3.20
N GLY A 208 5.54 -12.93 4.19
CA GLY A 208 6.80 -12.38 4.73
C GLY A 208 7.61 -13.33 5.62
N GLY A 209 7.19 -14.60 5.71
CA GLY A 209 7.76 -15.64 6.55
C GLY A 209 8.55 -16.72 5.82
N ASP A 210 9.13 -16.46 4.63
CA ASP A 210 9.99 -17.46 3.99
C ASP A 210 11.45 -17.29 4.43
N GLY A 211 11.72 -17.90 5.59
CA GLY A 211 13.02 -17.90 6.23
C GLY A 211 13.13 -18.86 7.41
N GLU A 212 12.39 -19.98 7.40
CA GLU A 212 12.80 -21.29 7.92
C GLU A 212 11.63 -22.28 7.76
N ASP A 213 11.89 -23.31 6.96
CA ASP A 213 11.08 -24.51 6.80
C ASP A 213 10.88 -25.16 8.19
N GLY A 214 9.64 -25.21 8.72
CA GLY A 214 9.44 -25.71 10.09
C GLY A 214 8.01 -25.64 10.65
N ASP A 215 7.12 -26.46 10.09
CA ASP A 215 6.08 -27.21 10.80
C ASP A 215 4.93 -26.45 11.52
N LEU A 216 3.70 -26.93 11.30
CA LEU A 216 2.49 -26.60 12.06
C LEU A 216 2.60 -27.02 13.56
N GLY A 217 3.77 -27.49 14.01
CA GLY A 217 4.13 -27.81 15.39
C GLY A 217 4.79 -26.68 16.19
N ASP A 218 5.19 -25.56 15.56
CA ASP A 218 5.94 -24.47 16.22
C ASP A 218 5.05 -23.61 17.16
N ASP A 219 3.75 -23.51 16.90
CA ASP A 219 2.84 -22.71 17.73
C ASP A 219 2.63 -23.30 19.14
N GLU A 220 2.76 -24.62 19.31
CA GLU A 220 2.66 -25.27 20.62
C GLU A 220 3.94 -25.08 21.45
N GLU A 221 5.11 -25.13 20.80
CA GLU A 221 6.39 -24.83 21.44
C GLU A 221 6.46 -23.34 21.84
N LEU A 222 6.07 -22.44 20.95
CA LEU A 222 6.00 -21.00 21.21
C LEU A 222 4.97 -20.65 22.29
N PHE A 223 3.84 -21.37 22.34
CA PHE A 223 2.86 -21.23 23.41
C PHE A 223 3.47 -21.61 24.76
N GLN A 224 4.21 -22.71 24.83
CA GLN A 224 4.91 -23.14 26.04
C GLN A 224 5.96 -22.10 26.49
N GLN A 225 6.78 -21.60 25.55
CA GLN A 225 7.76 -20.56 25.83
C GLN A 225 7.10 -19.25 26.28
N ALA A 226 5.99 -18.85 25.66
CA ALA A 226 5.22 -17.69 26.07
C ALA A 226 4.65 -17.85 27.47
N PHE A 227 4.17 -19.04 27.82
CA PHE A 227 3.67 -19.36 29.15
C PHE A 227 4.77 -19.21 30.22
N GLU A 228 5.99 -19.66 29.95
CA GLU A 228 7.14 -19.45 30.84
C GLU A 228 7.51 -17.97 30.99
N VAL A 229 7.40 -17.19 29.90
CA VAL A 229 7.61 -15.74 29.96
C VAL A 229 6.54 -15.07 30.83
N LEU A 230 5.26 -15.46 30.71
CA LEU A 230 4.19 -14.98 31.57
C LEU A 230 4.47 -15.34 33.04
N ARG A 231 4.92 -16.58 33.32
CA ARG A 231 5.25 -17.03 34.69
C ARG A 231 6.37 -16.22 35.32
N SER A 232 7.41 -15.91 34.55
CA SER A 232 8.57 -15.14 35.04
C SER A 232 8.30 -13.63 35.18
N THR A 233 7.48 -13.06 34.30
CA THR A 233 7.25 -11.60 34.24
C THR A 233 5.96 -11.14 34.91
N ARG A 234 5.03 -12.07 35.13
CA ARG A 234 3.64 -11.83 35.60
C ARG A 234 2.89 -10.76 34.80
N ARG A 235 3.22 -10.63 33.50
CA ARG A 235 2.59 -9.68 32.59
C ARG A 235 2.23 -10.37 31.28
N ALA A 236 1.00 -10.20 30.82
CA ALA A 236 0.53 -10.70 29.53
C ALA A 236 0.35 -9.52 28.55
N SER A 237 1.37 -9.20 27.76
CA SER A 237 1.23 -8.18 26.71
C SER A 237 1.94 -8.59 25.42
N THR A 238 1.29 -8.37 24.29
CA THR A 238 1.77 -8.71 22.94
C THR A 238 3.17 -8.18 22.66
N SER A 239 3.42 -6.90 22.96
CA SER A 239 4.72 -6.24 22.75
C SER A 239 5.85 -6.79 23.64
N MET A 240 5.51 -7.43 24.77
CA MET A 240 6.49 -8.06 25.65
C MET A 240 6.88 -9.43 25.12
N LEU A 241 5.90 -10.25 24.73
CA LEU A 241 6.14 -11.56 24.14
C LEU A 241 6.92 -11.44 22.83
N GLN A 242 6.58 -10.45 22.00
CA GLN A 242 7.33 -10.09 20.79
C GLN A 242 8.83 -9.90 21.09
N ARG A 243 9.18 -9.11 22.12
CA ARG A 243 10.58 -8.83 22.48
C ARG A 243 11.28 -10.01 23.13
N ARG A 244 10.58 -10.76 23.98
CA ARG A 244 11.17 -11.87 24.75
C ARG A 244 11.41 -13.11 23.91
N LEU A 245 10.49 -13.42 23.01
CA LEU A 245 10.56 -14.58 22.12
C LEU A 245 11.20 -14.24 20.77
N ARG A 246 11.50 -12.97 20.51
CA ARG A 246 12.05 -12.48 19.23
C ARG A 246 11.20 -12.86 18.01
N ILE A 247 9.89 -12.93 18.22
CA ILE A 247 8.90 -13.23 17.19
C ILE A 247 8.26 -11.94 16.63
N GLY A 248 7.64 -12.04 15.46
CA GLY A 248 6.86 -10.94 14.87
C GLY A 248 5.66 -10.53 15.75
N TYR A 249 5.18 -9.29 15.60
CA TYR A 249 4.06 -8.76 16.39
C TYR A 249 2.79 -9.62 16.24
N ASN A 250 2.46 -10.03 15.02
CA ASN A 250 1.27 -10.82 14.75
C ASN A 250 1.33 -12.22 15.36
N ARG A 251 2.52 -12.84 15.37
CA ARG A 251 2.74 -14.13 16.05
C ARG A 251 2.58 -13.99 17.56
N ALA A 252 3.12 -12.92 18.14
CA ALA A 252 2.91 -12.60 19.55
C ALA A 252 1.43 -12.30 19.86
N ALA A 253 0.70 -11.62 18.97
CA ALA A 253 -0.72 -11.30 19.17
C ALA A 253 -1.57 -12.57 19.16
N ARG A 254 -1.33 -13.44 18.16
CA ARG A 254 -1.99 -14.74 18.02
C ARG A 254 -1.77 -15.63 19.25
N ILE A 255 -0.55 -15.69 19.80
CA ILE A 255 -0.28 -16.47 21.02
C ILE A 255 -1.09 -15.93 22.21
N VAL A 256 -1.22 -14.60 22.33
CA VAL A 256 -2.03 -13.97 23.40
C VAL A 256 -3.53 -14.26 23.21
N GLU A 257 -4.01 -14.29 21.97
CA GLU A 257 -5.40 -14.69 21.64
C GLU A 257 -5.66 -16.17 21.98
N ILE A 258 -4.73 -17.08 21.65
CA ILE A 258 -4.84 -18.50 22.04
C ILE A 258 -4.86 -18.65 23.57
N MET A 259 -4.06 -17.86 24.29
CA MET A 259 -4.09 -17.83 25.77
C MET A 259 -5.42 -17.28 26.31
N GLU A 260 -6.08 -16.36 25.60
CA GLU A 260 -7.41 -15.84 25.96
C GLU A 260 -8.47 -16.93 25.75
N GLU A 261 -8.44 -17.60 24.60
CA GLU A 261 -9.35 -18.72 24.29
C GLU A 261 -9.22 -19.87 25.29
N LYS A 262 -7.99 -20.16 25.73
CA LYS A 262 -7.70 -21.15 26.79
C LYS A 262 -8.00 -20.63 28.21
N GLY A 263 -8.45 -19.39 28.38
CA GLY A 263 -8.82 -18.82 29.67
C GLY A 263 -7.65 -18.51 30.61
N ILE A 264 -6.43 -18.42 30.07
CA ILE A 264 -5.20 -18.10 30.83
C ILE A 264 -5.07 -16.59 31.04
N VAL A 265 -5.47 -15.80 30.03
CA VAL A 265 -5.47 -14.34 30.07
C VAL A 265 -6.86 -13.79 29.78
N GLY A 266 -7.17 -12.62 30.33
CA GLY A 266 -8.43 -11.92 30.12
C GLY A 266 -8.50 -11.19 28.78
N PRO A 267 -9.65 -10.57 28.48
CA PRO A 267 -9.89 -9.89 27.22
C PRO A 267 -8.97 -8.68 27.01
N GLU A 268 -8.90 -8.24 25.76
CA GLU A 268 -8.08 -7.10 25.37
C GLU A 268 -8.44 -5.84 26.18
N ASN A 269 -7.41 -5.20 26.76
CA ASN A 269 -7.56 -4.00 27.59
C ASN A 269 -6.72 -2.84 27.01
N GLY A 270 -7.03 -2.47 25.77
CA GLY A 270 -6.30 -1.42 25.04
C GLY A 270 -4.79 -1.67 25.01
N SER A 271 -3.99 -0.64 25.26
CA SER A 271 -2.51 -0.75 25.28
C SER A 271 -1.92 -1.33 26.56
N SER A 272 -2.75 -1.66 27.56
CA SER A 272 -2.32 -2.20 28.85
C SER A 272 -2.12 -3.72 28.79
N PRO A 273 -1.27 -4.31 29.66
CA PRO A 273 -1.19 -5.76 29.79
C PRO A 273 -2.56 -6.35 30.15
N ARG A 274 -2.88 -7.50 29.56
CA ARG A 274 -4.08 -8.28 29.86
C ARG A 274 -3.97 -8.88 31.26
N GLU A 275 -5.12 -9.04 31.91
CA GLU A 275 -5.22 -9.70 33.22
C GLU A 275 -4.87 -11.18 33.07
N ILE A 276 -4.18 -11.78 34.05
CA ILE A 276 -3.87 -13.21 34.05
C ILE A 276 -4.91 -13.88 34.95
N LEU A 277 -5.68 -14.79 34.37
CA LEU A 277 -6.88 -15.38 35.00
C LEU A 277 -6.59 -16.68 35.75
N VAL A 278 -5.40 -17.26 35.56
CA VAL A 278 -4.97 -18.52 36.17
C VAL A 278 -3.76 -18.33 37.07
N ASP A 279 -3.60 -19.23 38.04
CA ASP A 279 -2.39 -19.30 38.84
C ASP A 279 -1.28 -20.01 38.04
N LEU A 280 -0.35 -19.22 37.51
CA LEU A 280 0.75 -19.68 36.65
C LEU A 280 1.71 -20.66 37.33
N ASP A 281 1.69 -20.76 38.67
CA ASP A 281 2.56 -21.68 39.41
C ASP A 281 1.97 -23.08 39.55
N THR A 282 0.64 -23.22 39.42
CA THR A 282 -0.09 -24.49 39.56
C THR A 282 -0.75 -24.96 38.26
N TYR A 283 -0.91 -24.08 37.28
CA TYR A 283 -1.51 -24.39 35.98
C TYR A 283 -0.55 -25.20 35.08
N GLN A 284 -1.03 -26.33 34.56
CA GLN A 284 -0.37 -27.11 33.50
C GLN A 284 -1.16 -26.94 32.20
N PRO A 285 -0.55 -26.38 31.14
CA PRO A 285 -1.22 -26.15 29.86
C PRO A 285 -1.59 -27.41 29.08
#